data_AF-A0A417IVN3-F1
#
_entry.id   AF-A0A417IVN3-F1
#
_cell.length_a   1.000
_cell.length_b   1.000
_cell.length_c   1.000
_cell.angle_alpha   90.00
_cell.angle_beta   90.00
_cell.angle_gamma   90.00
#
_symmetry.space_group_name_H-M   'P 1'
#
loop_
_entity.id
_entity.type
_entity.pdbx_description
1 polymer ?
#
loop_
_entity_poly.entity_id
_entity_poly.type
_entity_poly.pdbx_seq_one_letter_code
_entity_poly.pdbx_strand_id
1 'polypeptide(L)' 'MKNNFIKRTIRTAVLHTATKQANSVCAFFFYQPKLPEAVKKLRKF' A
#
# COMPACT_ATOMS: atom_id res chain seq x y z
N MET A 1 -11.85 -26.07 15.31
CA MET A 1 -12.91 -25.58 14.40
C MET A 1 -12.32 -24.60 13.39
N LYS A 2 -12.27 -24.94 12.10
CA LYS A 2 -11.90 -23.98 11.04
C LYS A 2 -13.08 -23.05 10.80
N ASN A 3 -13.21 -21.98 11.60
CA ASN A 3 -14.29 -21.01 11.41
C ASN A 3 -13.92 -20.08 10.24
N ASN A 4 -14.32 -20.48 9.03
CA ASN A 4 -13.98 -19.77 7.79
C ASN A 4 -14.45 -18.31 7.79
N PHE A 5 -15.50 -18.01 8.56
CA PHE A 5 -15.98 -16.65 8.80
C PHE A 5 -14.90 -15.78 9.48
N ILE A 6 -14.33 -16.24 10.60
CA ILE A 6 -13.27 -15.51 11.34
C ILE A 6 -12.06 -15.26 10.44
N LYS A 7 -11.64 -16.26 9.65
CA LYS A 7 -10.52 -16.08 8.71
C LYS A 7 -10.80 -15.01 7.66
N ARG A 8 -12.03 -14.94 7.14
CA ARG A 8 -12.44 -13.96 6.15
C ARG A 8 -12.43 -12.55 6.75
N THR A 9 -12.94 -12.39 7.97
CA THR A 9 -12.96 -11.10 8.67
C THR A 9 -11.55 -10.58 8.97
N ILE A 10 -10.65 -11.46 9.45
CA ILE A 10 -9.24 -11.11 9.68
C ILE A 10 -8.58 -10.69 8.37
N ARG A 11 -8.79 -11.44 7.28
CA ARG A 11 -8.23 -11.11 5.96
C ARG A 11 -8.67 -9.73 5.49
N THR A 12 -9.96 -9.41 5.61
CA THR A 12 -10.50 -8.10 5.20
C THR A 12 -9.93 -6.97 6.05
N ALA A 13 -9.78 -7.17 7.37
CA ALA A 13 -9.20 -6.17 8.27
C ALA A 13 -7.73 -5.90 7.93
N VAL A 14 -6.93 -6.95 7.70
CA VAL A 14 -5.53 -6.81 7.29
C VAL A 14 -5.41 -6.07 5.96
N LEU A 15 -6.24 -6.43 4.97
CA LEU A 15 -6.25 -5.76 3.66
C LEU A 15 -6.62 -4.28 3.78
N HIS A 16 -7.64 -3.95 4.58
CA HIS A 16 -8.05 -2.57 4.80
C HIS A 16 -6.97 -1.73 5.48
N THR A 17 -6.33 -2.26 6.52
CA THR A 17 -5.25 -1.57 7.23
C THR A 17 -4.01 -1.41 6.36
N ALA A 18 -3.62 -2.43 5.59
CA ALA A 18 -2.48 -2.34 4.67
C ALA A 18 -2.71 -1.29 3.57
N THR A 19 -3.92 -1.24 3.00
CA THR A 19 -4.30 -0.22 2.02
C THR A 19 -4.31 1.18 2.64
N LYS A 20 -4.87 1.34 3.85
CA LYS A 20 -4.84 2.64 4.56
C LYS A 20 -3.42 3.08 4.87
N GLN A 21 -2.57 2.17 5.36
CA GLN A 21 -1.16 2.44 5.61
C GLN A 21 -0.49 2.88 4.30
N ALA A 22 -0.52 2.06 3.25
CA ALA A 22 0.09 2.39 1.95
C ALA A 22 -0.41 3.73 1.37
N ASN A 23 -1.70 4.04 1.50
CA ASN A 23 -2.27 5.30 1.05
C ASN A 23 -1.95 6.49 1.98
N SER A 24 -1.77 6.25 3.28
CA SER A 24 -1.35 7.28 4.24
C SER A 24 0.14 7.59 4.14
N VAL A 25 0.97 6.59 3.81
CA VAL A 25 2.39 6.75 3.49
C VAL A 25 2.56 7.20 2.02
N CYS A 26 1.47 7.40 1.28
CA CYS A 26 1.52 7.98 -0.04
C CYS A 26 1.98 9.43 0.10
N ALA A 27 3.25 9.64 -0.19
CA ALA A 27 3.94 10.90 -0.12
C ALA A 27 3.28 12.00 -1.00
N PHE A 28 2.30 11.66 -1.85
CA PHE A 28 1.49 12.60 -2.61
C PHE A 28 0.79 13.66 -1.75
N PHE A 29 0.35 13.34 -0.52
CA PHE A 29 -0.31 14.32 0.35
C PHE A 29 0.66 15.18 1.17
N PHE A 30 1.90 14.73 1.40
CA PHE A 30 2.83 15.36 2.35
C PHE A 30 4.24 15.65 1.81
N TYR A 31 4.43 15.64 0.49
CA TYR A 31 5.70 15.77 -0.26
C TYR A 31 6.25 14.42 -0.71
N GLN A 32 6.02 14.08 -1.98
CA GLN A 32 6.76 13.02 -2.64
C GLN A 32 8.11 13.62 -3.03
N PRO A 33 9.24 13.14 -2.48
CA PRO A 33 10.54 13.61 -2.92
C PRO A 33 10.62 13.39 -4.43
N LYS A 34 11.12 14.40 -5.15
CA LYS A 34 11.30 14.29 -6.60
C LYS A 34 12.07 13.01 -6.89
N LEU A 35 11.49 12.14 -7.71
CA LEU A 35 12.15 10.92 -8.15
C LEU A 35 13.55 11.29 -8.67
N PRO A 36 14.63 10.67 -8.17
CA PRO A 36 15.97 10.95 -8.64
C PRO A 36 16.06 10.75 -10.15
N GLU A 37 16.80 11.62 -10.85
CA GLU A 37 16.95 11.55 -12.32
C GLU A 37 17.44 10.17 -12.80
N ALA A 38 18.27 9.49 -12.00
CA ALA A 38 18.72 8.13 -12.28
C ALA A 38 17.56 7.11 -12.33
N VAL A 39 16.54 7.27 -11.49
CA VAL A 39 15.37 6.38 -11.43
C VAL A 39 14.37 6.69 -12.55
N LYS A 40 14.29 7.95 -13.00
CA LYS A 40 13.45 8.32 -14.16
C LYS A 40 13.87 7.59 -15.44
N LYS A 41 15.17 7.34 -15.62
CA LYS A 41 15.72 6.58 -16.76
C LYS A 41 15.33 5.09 -16.75
N LEU A 42 14.86 4.56 -15.62
CA LEU A 42 14.40 3.18 -15.49
C LEU A 42 12.92 3.00 -15.85
N ARG A 43 12.18 4.11 -16.04
CA ARG A 43 10.78 4.06 -16.43
C ARG A 43 10.66 3.79 -17.94
N LYS A 44 10.80 2.52 -18.31
CA LYS A 44 10.43 1.99 -19.64
C LYS A 44 8.92 1.73 -19.67
N PHE A 45 8.11 2.78 -19.75
CA PHE A 45 6.71 2.71 -20.17
C PHE A 45 6.37 3.97 -20.95
#